data_AF-A0A1D6INX2-F1
#
_entry.id   AF-A0A1D6INX2-F1
#
_cell.length_a   1.000
_cell.length_b   1.000
_cell.length_c   1.000
_cell.angle_alpha   90.00
_cell.angle_beta   90.00
_cell.angle_gamma   90.00
#
_symmetry.space_group_name_H-M   'P 1'
#
loop_
_entity.id
_entity.type
_entity.pdbx_description
1 polymer ?
#
loop_
_entity_poly.entity_id
_entity_poly.type
_entity_poly.pdbx_seq_one_letter_code
_entity_poly.pdbx_strand_id
1 'polypeptide(L)'
;MPRAPRRQSDEARRGAYKPRVDFSRSRRRREDGLLALRRLNRDTGLFKRRRDEPAPAVPASDLTPTRAEAAPFAGITRPAFTPSSPPDVAAPRDAAESELEGLSELVDKLCSDDTTSQLEATIQFRKLLSDEKNSTVIKIIRADVLPRFAEFLSRHGLPQLQMEAAWVLTNIAASDYTLLVAECGAVPRLVELLGSLNANIRHQAIWCLGNIAADLPSCRGILFDHGALTPLLSQFREGMKIPVLRTAMWALSNLCFGKLPAEVQVKPILEIISQLIHSADEKILADACWTVYYICGDKGDAVQDVLDAGVCPQLVNLLMHASANVLLPVIMALARISAGDDKQVEVLIENDILNCLGQLVARNYPKNIKKQACLIVSNIAAGSKDQIQAVIDADIITSLIVLLRTSEPDVKKEAAWAISTAASGGSSDQIQYLVSRGCLEPLCSVLTHNDPDLVYTCLEGLENILHAGEAGKKGEESGTNPYAEFILECGGLEKLEDLQDVDSDRIYELAMKLLQSYWEEEVSESDDPNIPGSNDSSDTVEATSEDAAAAVQPPPVPPPPSAADEAE
;
A
#
# COMPACT_ATOMS: atom_id res chain seq x y z
N MET A 1 -61.39 -8.75 -26.25
CA MET A 1 -60.18 -8.35 -27.01
C MET A 1 -60.00 -6.85 -26.77
N PRO A 2 -58.90 -6.35 -26.19
CA PRO A 2 -57.50 -6.79 -26.31
C PRO A 2 -56.91 -7.42 -25.03
N ARG A 3 -55.76 -8.08 -25.21
CA ARG A 3 -54.98 -8.87 -24.23
C ARG A 3 -54.39 -8.01 -23.10
N ALA A 4 -54.50 -8.51 -21.86
CA ALA A 4 -53.70 -8.07 -20.72
C ALA A 4 -52.24 -8.59 -20.83
N PRO A 5 -51.23 -7.81 -20.39
CA PRO A 5 -49.84 -8.25 -20.36
C PRO A 5 -49.60 -9.27 -19.23
N ARG A 6 -48.72 -10.24 -19.52
CA ARG A 6 -48.37 -11.37 -18.65
C ARG A 6 -47.68 -10.92 -17.36
N ARG A 7 -48.02 -11.60 -16.26
CA ARG A 7 -47.43 -11.50 -14.92
C ARG A 7 -45.99 -12.04 -14.88
N GLN A 8 -45.24 -11.48 -13.91
CA GLN A 8 -43.96 -11.89 -13.32
C GLN A 8 -43.77 -13.41 -13.18
N SER A 9 -42.56 -13.94 -13.50
CA SER A 9 -42.10 -15.21 -12.89
C SER A 9 -40.58 -15.47 -12.84
N ASP A 10 -39.70 -14.78 -13.56
CA ASP A 10 -38.29 -15.25 -13.65
C ASP A 10 -37.24 -14.34 -12.99
N GLU A 11 -37.48 -13.03 -12.81
CA GLU A 11 -36.51 -12.13 -12.13
C GLU A 11 -36.72 -12.03 -10.61
N ALA A 12 -37.93 -12.29 -10.11
CA ALA A 12 -38.22 -12.30 -8.66
C ALA A 12 -37.86 -13.63 -7.96
N ARG A 13 -37.26 -14.59 -8.69
CA ARG A 13 -36.86 -15.91 -8.19
C ARG A 13 -35.36 -16.09 -7.97
N ARG A 14 -34.55 -15.02 -8.07
CA ARG A 14 -33.27 -14.93 -7.35
C ARG A 14 -33.54 -14.58 -5.87
N GLY A 15 -34.39 -15.38 -5.24
CA GLY A 15 -34.67 -15.29 -3.81
C GLY A 15 -33.50 -15.83 -3.00
N ALA A 16 -33.17 -15.13 -1.92
CA ALA A 16 -32.42 -15.63 -0.77
C ALA A 16 -30.95 -16.04 -0.99
N TYR A 17 -30.16 -15.28 -1.77
CA TYR A 17 -28.70 -15.39 -1.68
C TYR A 17 -28.24 -14.67 -0.42
N LYS A 18 -27.83 -15.44 0.62
CA LYS A 18 -27.24 -14.94 1.87
C LYS A 18 -26.21 -13.85 1.57
N PRO A 19 -26.13 -12.76 2.35
CA PRO A 19 -25.09 -11.75 2.20
C PRO A 19 -23.74 -12.35 2.63
N ARG A 20 -23.06 -13.04 1.71
CA ARG A 20 -21.67 -13.45 1.88
C ARG A 20 -20.80 -12.20 2.11
N VAL A 21 -19.72 -12.36 2.88
CA VAL A 21 -18.73 -11.29 3.09
C VAL A 21 -18.31 -10.76 1.71
N ASP A 22 -18.40 -9.44 1.53
CA ASP A 22 -17.89 -8.79 0.33
C ASP A 22 -16.36 -8.91 0.35
N PHE A 23 -15.86 -10.03 -0.17
CA PHE A 23 -14.45 -10.34 -0.23
C PHE A 23 -13.69 -9.22 -0.91
N SER A 24 -14.26 -8.50 -1.89
CA SER A 24 -13.58 -7.39 -2.55
C SER A 24 -13.30 -6.22 -1.58
N ARG A 25 -14.27 -5.90 -0.71
CA ARG A 25 -14.12 -4.86 0.31
C ARG A 25 -13.19 -5.29 1.44
N SER A 26 -13.32 -6.53 1.90
CA SER A 26 -12.44 -7.10 2.94
C SER A 26 -11.00 -7.29 2.43
N ARG A 27 -10.79 -7.57 1.14
CA ARG A 27 -9.47 -7.56 0.47
C ARG A 27 -8.82 -6.17 0.56
N ARG A 28 -9.52 -5.09 0.17
CA ARG A 28 -8.97 -3.71 0.17
C ARG A 28 -8.61 -3.20 1.56
N ARG A 29 -9.45 -3.43 2.58
CA ARG A 29 -9.22 -2.95 3.96
C ARG A 29 -7.91 -3.46 4.56
N ARG A 30 -7.44 -4.64 4.16
CA ARG A 30 -6.21 -5.26 4.67
C ARG A 30 -4.93 -4.60 4.14
N GLU A 31 -4.99 -3.85 3.04
CA GLU A 31 -3.83 -3.24 2.39
C GLU A 31 -3.50 -1.81 2.87
N ASP A 32 -4.50 -1.02 3.29
CA ASP A 32 -4.35 0.42 3.54
C ASP A 32 -3.33 0.77 4.66
N GLY A 33 -3.09 -0.13 5.62
CA GLY A 33 -2.14 0.09 6.71
C GLY A 33 -0.67 0.23 6.28
N LEU A 34 -0.29 -0.30 5.11
CA LEU A 34 1.11 -0.34 4.65
C LEU A 34 1.54 0.92 3.90
N LEU A 35 0.60 1.63 3.28
CA LEU A 35 0.86 2.94 2.66
C LEU A 35 1.36 3.95 3.69
N ALA A 36 0.83 3.90 4.92
CA ALA A 36 1.26 4.76 6.02
C ALA A 36 2.73 4.50 6.41
N LEU A 37 3.15 3.23 6.51
CA LEU A 37 4.55 2.87 6.80
C LEU A 37 5.53 3.37 5.75
N ARG A 38 5.12 3.39 4.47
CA ARG A 38 5.97 3.91 3.41
C ARG A 38 6.03 5.43 3.36
N ARG A 39 4.97 6.14 3.75
CA ARG A 39 5.05 7.59 4.01
C ARG A 39 6.12 7.88 5.07
N LEU A 40 6.12 7.12 6.17
CA LEU A 40 7.12 7.26 7.23
C LEU A 40 8.56 6.95 6.74
N ASN A 41 8.72 5.90 5.93
CA ASN A 41 10.03 5.54 5.37
C ASN A 41 10.51 6.48 4.27
N ARG A 42 9.59 7.13 3.54
CA ARG A 42 9.91 8.16 2.53
C ARG A 42 10.65 9.33 3.18
N ASP A 43 10.18 9.78 4.34
CA ASP A 43 10.79 10.88 5.07
C ASP A 43 12.22 10.52 5.50
N THR A 44 12.46 9.27 5.93
CA THR A 44 13.83 8.80 6.25
C THR A 44 14.72 8.57 5.03
N GLY A 45 14.14 8.23 3.87
CA GLY A 45 14.85 7.97 2.62
C GLY A 45 15.30 9.25 1.89
N LEU A 46 14.50 10.32 1.97
CA LEU A 46 14.78 11.62 1.36
C LEU A 46 16.11 12.21 1.88
N PHE A 47 16.38 12.10 3.18
CA PHE A 47 17.64 12.58 3.77
C PHE A 47 18.85 11.69 3.43
N LYS A 48 18.68 10.36 3.35
CA LYS A 48 19.79 9.45 2.99
C LYS A 48 20.29 9.66 1.57
N ARG A 49 19.38 9.89 0.60
CA ARG A 49 19.77 10.13 -0.81
C ARG A 49 20.63 11.39 -0.97
N ARG A 50 20.51 12.39 -0.08
CA ARG A 50 21.39 13.57 -0.04
C ARG A 50 22.84 13.26 0.34
N ARG A 51 23.05 12.24 1.17
CA ARG A 51 24.38 11.86 1.68
C ARG A 51 25.16 10.99 0.70
N ASP A 52 24.47 10.12 -0.03
CA ASP A 52 25.10 9.04 -0.79
C ASP A 52 25.34 9.36 -2.28
N GLU A 53 24.69 10.39 -2.84
CA GLU A 53 24.89 10.81 -4.24
C GLU A 53 25.47 12.24 -4.29
N PRO A 54 26.81 12.40 -4.20
CA PRO A 54 27.44 13.69 -4.45
C PRO A 54 27.10 14.14 -5.88
N ALA A 55 26.77 15.42 -6.03
CA ALA A 55 26.40 15.99 -7.31
C ALA A 55 27.42 15.64 -8.41
N PRO A 56 26.97 15.54 -9.68
CA PRO A 56 27.88 15.30 -10.78
C PRO A 56 28.98 16.36 -10.77
N ALA A 57 30.22 15.94 -10.55
CA ALA A 57 31.38 16.79 -10.75
C ALA A 57 31.39 17.18 -12.22
N VAL A 58 30.95 18.39 -12.55
CA VAL A 58 31.12 18.94 -13.90
C VAL A 58 32.63 19.13 -14.07
N PRO A 59 33.31 18.37 -14.95
CA PRO A 59 34.70 18.68 -15.25
C PRO A 59 34.69 20.05 -15.93
N ALA A 60 35.50 20.99 -15.44
CA ALA A 60 35.66 22.30 -16.07
C ALA A 60 36.08 22.21 -17.56
N SER A 61 36.54 21.04 -18.01
CA SER A 61 36.99 20.77 -19.38
C SER A 61 35.87 20.59 -20.43
N ASP A 62 34.61 20.33 -20.03
CA ASP A 62 33.51 20.09 -20.99
C ASP A 62 32.73 21.36 -21.38
N LEU A 63 33.23 22.54 -21.00
CA LEU A 63 32.52 23.83 -21.11
C LEU A 63 33.22 24.89 -21.98
N THR A 64 34.16 24.53 -22.87
CA THR A 64 34.82 25.51 -23.75
C THR A 64 34.71 25.16 -25.23
N PRO A 65 34.31 26.11 -26.11
CA PRO A 65 34.60 25.99 -27.53
C PRO A 65 36.10 26.30 -27.75
N THR A 66 36.76 25.39 -28.46
CA THR A 66 38.14 25.43 -28.97
C THR A 66 38.76 26.83 -29.18
N ARG A 67 39.90 27.14 -28.53
CA ARG A 67 41.17 27.54 -29.19
C ARG A 67 42.33 27.62 -28.17
N ALA A 68 43.51 27.25 -28.67
CA ALA A 68 44.77 26.99 -27.98
C ALA A 68 45.45 28.22 -27.33
N GLU A 69 46.23 28.01 -26.25
CA GLU A 69 47.72 27.98 -26.26
C GLU A 69 48.32 27.95 -24.83
N ALA A 70 49.39 27.14 -24.68
CA ALA A 70 50.53 27.18 -23.72
C ALA A 70 50.27 27.17 -22.19
N ALA A 71 50.52 26.10 -21.42
CA ALA A 71 51.76 25.36 -21.07
C ALA A 71 52.14 25.59 -19.56
N PRO A 72 52.80 24.62 -18.89
CA PRO A 72 52.50 24.27 -17.48
C PRO A 72 53.62 24.63 -16.48
N PHE A 73 53.33 24.68 -15.17
CA PHE A 73 54.36 24.37 -14.16
C PHE A 73 53.80 23.87 -12.81
N ALA A 74 54.53 22.90 -12.26
CA ALA A 74 54.26 22.11 -11.07
C ALA A 74 54.67 22.79 -9.76
N GLY A 75 54.12 22.33 -8.63
CA GLY A 75 54.64 22.67 -7.30
C GLY A 75 53.74 22.24 -6.13
N ILE A 76 53.95 21.02 -5.64
CA ILE A 76 53.36 20.46 -4.41
C ILE A 76 54.01 21.12 -3.18
N THR A 77 53.23 21.48 -2.16
CA THR A 77 53.54 21.17 -0.74
C THR A 77 52.34 21.48 0.17
N ARG A 78 52.02 20.51 1.04
CA ARG A 78 50.98 20.53 2.07
C ARG A 78 51.64 20.88 3.42
N PRO A 79 50.98 21.57 4.35
CA PRO A 79 51.31 21.42 5.76
C PRO A 79 50.15 20.90 6.62
N ALA A 80 50.54 20.30 7.73
CA ALA A 80 49.79 19.43 8.61
C ALA A 80 48.87 20.15 9.61
N PHE A 81 47.87 19.41 10.09
CA PHE A 81 46.96 19.77 11.17
C PHE A 81 47.67 19.80 12.54
N THR A 82 47.38 20.84 13.33
CA THR A 82 47.54 20.85 14.79
C THR A 82 46.18 21.08 15.44
N PRO A 83 45.86 20.44 16.59
CA PRO A 83 44.58 20.60 17.26
C PRO A 83 44.66 21.73 18.30
N SER A 84 43.66 22.61 18.34
CA SER A 84 43.56 23.63 19.39
C SER A 84 42.12 23.83 19.88
N SER A 85 41.92 23.42 21.13
CA SER A 85 41.12 24.01 22.23
C SER A 85 39.60 24.23 22.07
N PRO A 86 38.81 24.03 23.15
CA PRO A 86 37.36 24.19 23.13
C PRO A 86 36.97 25.69 23.17
N PRO A 87 35.88 26.12 22.52
CA PRO A 87 35.52 27.53 22.50
C PRO A 87 34.75 27.96 23.76
N ASP A 88 35.05 29.20 24.16
CA ASP A 88 34.49 29.99 25.27
C ASP A 88 32.97 30.21 25.15
N VAL A 89 32.27 30.21 26.30
CA VAL A 89 30.80 30.16 26.43
C VAL A 89 30.13 31.55 26.32
N ALA A 90 30.70 32.48 25.54
CA ALA A 90 30.24 33.89 25.50
C ALA A 90 29.74 34.41 24.13
N ALA A 91 29.69 33.59 23.07
CA ALA A 91 29.50 34.06 21.69
C ALA A 91 28.12 33.82 20.97
N PRO A 92 26.90 33.88 21.58
CA PRO A 92 25.68 33.56 20.83
C PRO A 92 25.09 34.71 19.98
N ARG A 93 25.46 35.97 20.21
CA ARG A 93 24.83 37.13 19.55
C ARG A 93 25.56 37.61 18.29
N ASP A 94 26.87 37.82 18.36
CA ASP A 94 27.66 38.33 17.22
C ASP A 94 27.67 37.37 16.02
N ALA A 95 27.60 36.05 16.26
CA ALA A 95 27.54 35.06 15.19
C ALA A 95 26.20 35.09 14.43
N ALA A 96 25.09 35.37 15.12
CA ALA A 96 23.77 35.44 14.49
C ALA A 96 23.60 36.71 13.64
N GLU A 97 24.18 37.83 14.07
CA GLU A 97 24.20 39.09 13.34
C GLU A 97 25.12 39.03 12.12
N SER A 98 26.32 38.45 12.25
CA SER A 98 27.24 38.25 11.12
C SER A 98 26.67 37.32 10.03
N GLU A 99 25.95 36.27 10.41
CA GLU A 99 25.21 35.44 9.45
C GLU A 99 24.08 36.22 8.73
N LEU A 100 23.45 37.20 9.40
CA LEU A 100 22.36 38.00 8.84
C LEU A 100 22.88 39.07 7.87
N GLU A 101 23.99 39.73 8.21
CA GLU A 101 24.69 40.69 7.34
C GLU A 101 25.16 40.00 6.05
N GLY A 102 25.77 38.82 6.18
CA GLY A 102 26.20 38.04 5.02
C GLY A 102 25.03 37.64 4.10
N LEU A 103 23.84 37.36 4.66
CA LEU A 103 22.66 37.04 3.86
C LEU A 103 22.15 38.26 3.08
N SER A 104 22.14 39.45 3.68
CA SER A 104 21.72 40.68 3.00
C SER A 104 22.59 40.98 1.78
N GLU A 105 23.91 40.89 1.92
CA GLU A 105 24.84 41.10 0.80
C GLU A 105 24.63 40.07 -0.33
N LEU A 106 24.32 38.82 0.02
CA LEU A 106 24.02 37.78 -0.97
C LEU A 106 22.71 38.08 -1.72
N VAL A 107 21.69 38.59 -1.03
CA VAL A 107 20.43 39.02 -1.67
C VAL A 107 20.70 40.15 -2.65
N ASP A 108 21.48 41.17 -2.27
CA ASP A 108 21.82 42.29 -3.15
C ASP A 108 22.57 41.82 -4.41
N LYS A 109 23.53 40.92 -4.26
CA LYS A 109 24.24 40.30 -5.39
C LYS A 109 23.32 39.48 -6.29
N LEU A 110 22.38 38.74 -5.71
CA LEU A 110 21.37 37.94 -6.44
C LEU A 110 20.42 38.83 -7.26
N CYS A 111 20.05 39.98 -6.71
CA CYS A 111 19.15 40.96 -7.32
C CYS A 111 19.85 41.89 -8.31
N SER A 112 21.18 41.99 -8.29
CA SER A 112 21.96 42.78 -9.24
C SER A 112 21.77 42.32 -10.70
N ASP A 113 22.18 43.14 -11.66
CA ASP A 113 22.21 42.80 -13.09
C ASP A 113 23.50 42.09 -13.52
N ASP A 114 24.54 42.08 -12.68
CA ASP A 114 25.82 41.44 -12.97
C ASP A 114 25.71 39.91 -12.86
N THR A 115 25.91 39.22 -13.99
CA THR A 115 25.80 37.76 -14.06
C THR A 115 26.84 37.04 -13.20
N THR A 116 28.01 37.66 -12.98
CA THR A 116 29.06 37.10 -12.14
C THR A 116 28.64 37.12 -10.68
N SER A 117 28.17 38.27 -10.20
CA SER A 117 27.63 38.44 -8.84
C SER A 117 26.42 37.55 -8.57
N GLN A 118 25.50 37.42 -9.53
CA GLN A 118 24.36 36.50 -9.44
C GLN A 118 24.82 35.04 -9.27
N LEU A 119 25.80 34.60 -10.06
CA LEU A 119 26.34 33.24 -9.98
C LEU A 119 27.06 32.99 -8.66
N GLU A 120 27.93 33.92 -8.24
CA GLU A 120 28.61 33.84 -6.95
C GLU A 120 27.61 33.74 -5.80
N ALA A 121 26.59 34.60 -5.78
CA ALA A 121 25.54 34.57 -4.77
C ALA A 121 24.81 33.23 -4.77
N THR A 122 24.39 32.74 -5.94
CA THR A 122 23.66 31.47 -6.08
C THR A 122 24.49 30.29 -5.55
N ILE A 123 25.79 30.23 -5.85
CA ILE A 123 26.71 29.21 -5.32
C ILE A 123 26.78 29.27 -3.79
N GLN A 124 26.84 30.48 -3.21
CA GLN A 124 26.88 30.65 -1.76
C GLN A 124 25.56 30.24 -1.10
N PHE A 125 24.40 30.61 -1.67
CA PHE A 125 23.10 30.11 -1.22
C PHE A 125 23.04 28.57 -1.22
N ARG A 126 23.54 27.91 -2.28
CA ARG A 126 23.61 26.44 -2.32
C ARG A 126 24.48 25.87 -1.18
N LYS A 127 25.64 26.47 -0.93
CA LYS A 127 26.54 26.05 0.15
C LYS A 127 25.91 26.23 1.53
N LEU A 128 25.20 27.34 1.77
CA LEU A 128 24.46 27.58 3.02
C LEU A 128 23.39 26.51 3.26
N LEU A 129 22.69 26.09 2.20
CA LEU A 129 21.70 25.01 2.26
C LEU A 129 22.29 23.60 2.44
N SER A 130 23.62 23.46 2.41
CA SER A 130 24.30 22.19 2.65
C SER A 130 24.53 21.93 4.16
N ASP A 131 24.42 22.95 5.01
CA ASP A 131 24.41 22.79 6.47
C ASP A 131 22.99 22.37 6.90
N GLU A 132 22.84 21.21 7.54
CA GLU A 132 21.55 20.54 7.83
C GLU A 132 20.64 21.30 8.82
N LYS A 133 20.96 22.56 9.15
CA LYS A 133 20.22 23.37 10.10
C LYS A 133 18.97 23.97 9.47
N ASN A 134 17.81 23.56 9.97
CA ASN A 134 16.51 24.12 9.55
C ASN A 134 16.43 25.66 9.69
N SER A 135 17.22 26.24 10.62
CA SER A 135 17.33 27.70 10.79
C SER A 135 17.83 28.43 9.55
N THR A 136 18.76 27.84 8.79
CA THR A 136 19.34 28.47 7.59
C THR A 136 18.32 28.51 6.47
N VAL A 137 17.56 27.42 6.28
CA VAL A 137 16.49 27.36 5.28
C VAL A 137 15.45 28.43 5.56
N ILE A 138 15.01 28.57 6.81
CA ILE A 138 14.05 29.62 7.22
C ILE A 138 14.56 31.02 6.88
N LYS A 139 15.83 31.34 7.19
CA LYS A 139 16.41 32.65 6.88
C LYS A 139 16.38 32.92 5.37
N ILE A 140 16.73 31.93 4.55
CA ILE A 140 16.72 32.03 3.08
C ILE A 140 15.28 32.23 2.55
N ILE A 141 14.31 31.46 3.04
CA ILE A 141 12.90 31.63 2.66
C ILE A 141 12.41 33.05 2.98
N ARG A 142 12.73 33.56 4.19
CA ARG A 142 12.32 34.91 4.63
C ARG A 142 12.95 36.05 3.84
N ALA A 143 14.04 35.79 3.10
CA ALA A 143 14.67 36.75 2.22
C ALA A 143 13.96 36.91 0.86
N ASP A 144 12.87 36.17 0.62
CA ASP A 144 12.03 36.24 -0.60
C ASP A 144 12.80 36.04 -1.92
N VAL A 145 13.82 35.19 -1.89
CA VAL A 145 14.72 34.94 -3.03
C VAL A 145 14.24 33.84 -3.98
N LEU A 146 13.21 33.05 -3.61
CA LEU A 146 12.75 31.92 -4.41
C LEU A 146 12.29 32.31 -5.83
N PRO A 147 11.50 33.38 -6.02
CA PRO A 147 11.11 33.81 -7.36
C PRO A 147 12.31 34.16 -8.24
N ARG A 148 13.38 34.69 -7.65
CA ARG A 148 14.62 35.02 -8.38
C ARG A 148 15.38 33.76 -8.82
N PHE A 149 15.47 32.74 -7.97
CA PHE A 149 16.01 31.44 -8.39
C PHE A 149 15.15 30.78 -9.47
N ALA A 150 13.82 30.89 -9.38
CA ALA A 150 12.93 30.41 -10.43
C ALA A 150 13.20 31.15 -11.75
N GLU A 151 13.33 32.48 -11.75
CA GLU A 151 13.68 33.27 -12.94
C GLU A 151 15.00 32.80 -13.58
N PHE A 152 16.03 32.53 -12.78
CA PHE A 152 17.32 32.06 -13.26
C PHE A 152 17.25 30.75 -14.05
N LEU A 153 16.25 29.89 -13.80
CA LEU A 153 16.04 28.66 -14.57
C LEU A 153 15.78 28.92 -16.05
N SER A 154 15.28 30.09 -16.44
CA SER A 154 15.03 30.43 -17.86
C SER A 154 16.20 31.16 -18.53
N ARG A 155 17.34 31.34 -17.85
CA ARG A 155 18.53 31.99 -18.42
C ARG A 155 19.36 31.01 -19.24
N HIS A 156 18.82 30.57 -20.39
CA HIS A 156 19.43 29.56 -21.28
C HIS A 156 20.85 29.91 -21.78
N GLY A 157 21.21 31.20 -21.80
CA GLY A 157 22.58 31.65 -22.11
C GLY A 157 23.59 31.49 -20.97
N LEU A 158 23.14 31.12 -19.76
CA LEU A 158 23.96 31.03 -18.54
C LEU A 158 23.76 29.65 -17.88
N PRO A 159 24.22 28.55 -18.52
CA PRO A 159 23.95 27.18 -18.05
C PRO A 159 24.47 26.90 -16.64
N GLN A 160 25.57 27.53 -16.24
CA GLN A 160 26.10 27.40 -14.88
C GLN A 160 25.18 28.05 -13.84
N LEU A 161 24.60 29.22 -14.15
CA LEU A 161 23.64 29.89 -13.28
C LEU A 161 22.33 29.08 -13.20
N GLN A 162 21.83 28.57 -14.33
CA GLN A 162 20.67 27.68 -14.36
C GLN A 162 20.88 26.45 -13.48
N MET A 163 22.05 25.82 -13.59
CA MET A 163 22.40 24.64 -12.81
C MET A 163 22.41 24.93 -11.30
N GLU A 164 23.11 25.98 -10.89
CA GLU A 164 23.22 26.34 -9.47
C GLU A 164 21.86 26.78 -8.89
N ALA A 165 21.04 27.51 -9.66
CA ALA A 165 19.68 27.88 -9.24
C ALA A 165 18.77 26.65 -9.08
N ALA A 166 18.82 25.70 -10.02
CA ALA A 166 18.09 24.44 -9.90
C ALA A 166 18.53 23.63 -8.68
N TRP A 167 19.83 23.66 -8.35
CA TRP A 167 20.36 22.98 -7.18
C TRP A 167 19.93 23.63 -5.86
N VAL A 168 19.94 24.97 -5.78
CA VAL A 168 19.37 25.70 -4.64
C VAL A 168 17.92 25.29 -4.40
N LEU A 169 17.08 25.34 -5.44
CA LEU A 169 15.68 24.95 -5.36
C LEU A 169 15.50 23.47 -4.98
N THR A 170 16.37 22.59 -5.47
CA THR A 170 16.38 21.16 -5.10
C THR A 170 16.62 20.96 -3.61
N ASN A 171 17.57 21.70 -3.02
CA ASN A 171 17.87 21.60 -1.59
C ASN A 171 16.72 22.12 -0.72
N ILE A 172 16.07 23.23 -1.13
CA ILE A 172 14.88 23.74 -0.44
C ILE A 172 13.71 22.76 -0.59
N ALA A 173 13.47 22.24 -1.79
CA ALA A 173 12.39 21.27 -2.07
C ALA A 173 12.56 19.94 -1.34
N ALA A 174 13.74 19.65 -0.79
CA ALA A 174 13.95 18.46 0.01
C ALA A 174 13.58 18.68 1.50
N SER A 175 13.32 19.91 1.94
CA SER A 175 12.99 20.29 3.32
C SER A 175 11.48 20.40 3.55
N ASP A 176 11.05 20.83 4.75
CA ASP A 176 9.63 21.07 5.06
C ASP A 176 8.99 22.20 4.23
N TYR A 177 9.77 22.95 3.44
CA TYR A 177 9.33 24.08 2.62
C TYR A 177 9.07 23.71 1.15
N THR A 178 8.85 22.43 0.84
CA THR A 178 8.65 21.95 -0.53
C THR A 178 7.52 22.68 -1.27
N LEU A 179 6.40 22.93 -0.59
CA LEU A 179 5.25 23.63 -1.17
C LEU A 179 5.63 25.03 -1.69
N LEU A 180 6.49 25.76 -0.96
CA LEU A 180 6.95 27.09 -1.39
C LEU A 180 7.75 27.03 -2.70
N VAL A 181 8.51 25.96 -2.93
CA VAL A 181 9.21 25.75 -4.20
C VAL A 181 8.22 25.39 -5.32
N ALA A 182 7.18 24.63 -5.00
CA ALA A 182 6.13 24.31 -5.97
C ALA A 182 5.35 25.56 -6.41
N GLU A 183 5.10 26.50 -5.49
CA GLU A 183 4.27 27.69 -5.71
C GLU A 183 5.04 28.93 -6.20
N CYS A 184 6.37 28.99 -6.06
CA CYS A 184 7.16 30.16 -6.46
C CYS A 184 7.37 30.33 -7.99
N GLY A 185 6.69 29.52 -8.81
CA GLY A 185 6.82 29.54 -10.26
C GLY A 185 8.01 28.77 -10.83
N ALA A 186 8.71 27.97 -10.01
CA ALA A 186 9.82 27.13 -10.46
C ALA A 186 9.37 25.93 -11.32
N VAL A 187 8.22 25.31 -10.99
CA VAL A 187 7.72 24.09 -11.64
C VAL A 187 7.66 24.18 -13.18
N PRO A 188 6.96 25.15 -13.79
CA PRO A 188 6.87 25.22 -15.25
C PRO A 188 8.25 25.34 -15.93
N ARG A 189 9.20 26.03 -15.29
CA ARG A 189 10.58 26.21 -15.80
C ARG A 189 11.41 24.94 -15.61
N LEU A 190 11.26 24.24 -14.50
CA LEU A 190 11.88 22.92 -14.28
C LEU A 190 11.38 21.89 -15.29
N VAL A 191 10.09 21.91 -15.62
CA VAL A 191 9.49 21.05 -16.66
C VAL A 191 10.07 21.40 -18.04
N GLU A 192 10.23 22.68 -18.38
CA GLU A 192 10.91 23.11 -19.61
C GLU A 192 12.37 22.61 -19.67
N LEU A 193 13.09 22.67 -18.55
CA LEU A 193 14.49 22.22 -18.44
C LEU A 193 14.68 20.72 -18.67
N LEU A 194 13.63 19.89 -18.60
CA LEU A 194 13.68 18.48 -19.01
C LEU A 194 13.97 18.33 -20.52
N GLY A 195 13.73 19.38 -21.32
CA GLY A 195 14.11 19.47 -22.73
C GLY A 195 15.51 20.05 -22.99
N SER A 196 16.26 20.45 -21.95
CA SER A 196 17.57 21.09 -22.11
C SER A 196 18.57 20.19 -22.84
N LEU A 197 19.42 20.77 -23.70
CA LEU A 197 20.52 20.02 -24.34
C LEU A 197 21.58 19.59 -23.32
N ASN A 198 21.69 20.29 -22.19
CA ASN A 198 22.66 19.98 -21.14
C ASN A 198 22.12 18.86 -20.24
N ALA A 199 22.77 17.69 -20.30
CA ALA A 199 22.37 16.51 -19.54
C ALA A 199 22.41 16.72 -18.02
N ASN A 200 23.34 17.54 -17.52
CA ASN A 200 23.45 17.82 -16.09
C ASN A 200 22.29 18.71 -15.62
N ILE A 201 21.89 19.71 -16.43
CA ILE A 201 20.72 20.55 -16.13
C ILE A 201 19.43 19.71 -16.12
N ARG A 202 19.26 18.82 -17.12
CA ARG A 202 18.12 17.88 -17.13
C ARG A 202 18.11 17.04 -15.85
N HIS A 203 19.24 16.44 -15.47
CA HIS A 203 19.35 15.61 -14.28
C HIS A 203 18.98 16.39 -13.00
N GLN A 204 19.48 17.62 -12.85
CA GLN A 204 19.14 18.46 -11.70
C GLN A 204 17.66 18.85 -11.67
N ALA A 205 17.06 19.14 -12.82
CA ALA A 205 15.63 19.42 -12.93
C ALA A 205 14.77 18.22 -12.54
N ILE A 206 15.12 17.00 -13.01
CA ILE A 206 14.46 15.75 -12.60
C ILE A 206 14.53 15.58 -11.08
N TRP A 207 15.68 15.86 -10.46
CA TRP A 207 15.85 15.73 -9.02
C TRP A 207 14.94 16.71 -8.27
N CYS A 208 14.93 17.99 -8.65
CA CYS A 208 14.06 18.99 -8.05
C CYS A 208 12.57 18.58 -8.14
N LEU A 209 12.10 18.20 -9.33
CA LEU A 209 10.74 17.73 -9.56
C LEU A 209 10.42 16.48 -8.73
N GLY A 210 11.37 15.56 -8.61
CA GLY A 210 11.22 14.35 -7.79
C GLY A 210 11.06 14.65 -6.31
N ASN A 211 11.77 15.65 -5.77
CA ASN A 211 11.60 16.13 -4.39
C ASN A 211 10.22 16.77 -4.20
N ILE A 212 9.78 17.61 -5.14
CA ILE A 212 8.43 18.22 -5.11
C ILE A 212 7.35 17.14 -5.12
N ALA A 213 7.46 16.14 -6.00
CA ALA A 213 6.52 15.03 -6.06
C ALA A 213 6.51 14.18 -4.78
N ALA A 214 7.67 14.10 -4.11
CA ALA A 214 7.86 13.29 -2.92
C ALA A 214 7.19 13.86 -1.69
N ASP A 215 6.57 15.03 -1.69
CA ASP A 215 6.03 15.63 -0.46
C ASP A 215 4.49 15.54 -0.39
N LEU A 216 3.79 16.68 -0.41
CA LEU A 216 2.35 16.75 -0.26
C LEU A 216 1.59 16.34 -1.54
N PRO A 217 0.33 15.86 -1.41
CA PRO A 217 -0.55 15.67 -2.56
C PRO A 217 -0.75 16.95 -3.39
N SER A 218 -0.80 18.13 -2.77
CA SER A 218 -0.89 19.43 -3.46
C SER A 218 0.32 19.69 -4.35
N CYS A 219 1.54 19.38 -3.89
CA CYS A 219 2.75 19.48 -4.70
C CYS A 219 2.68 18.62 -5.97
N ARG A 220 2.18 17.38 -5.87
CA ARG A 220 1.94 16.53 -7.05
C ARG A 220 0.87 17.10 -7.97
N GLY A 221 -0.20 17.67 -7.41
CA GLY A 221 -1.22 18.41 -8.17
C GLY A 221 -0.60 19.48 -9.05
N ILE A 222 0.22 20.37 -8.48
CA ILE A 222 0.93 21.43 -9.21
C ILE A 222 1.81 20.87 -10.34
N LEU A 223 2.50 19.74 -10.11
CA LEU A 223 3.30 19.08 -11.15
C LEU A 223 2.43 18.56 -12.31
N PHE A 224 1.27 17.98 -12.01
CA PHE A 224 0.32 17.52 -13.03
C PHE A 224 -0.29 18.69 -13.80
N ASP A 225 -0.69 19.77 -13.12
CA ASP A 225 -1.27 20.98 -13.72
C ASP A 225 -0.30 21.65 -14.72
N HIS A 226 1.00 21.54 -14.48
CA HIS A 226 2.05 22.01 -15.39
C HIS A 226 2.55 20.95 -16.39
N GLY A 227 1.86 19.80 -16.50
CA GLY A 227 2.16 18.78 -17.52
C GLY A 227 3.50 18.07 -17.33
N ALA A 228 4.01 17.94 -16.10
CA ALA A 228 5.35 17.40 -15.83
C ALA A 228 5.53 15.93 -16.27
N LEU A 229 4.45 15.14 -16.34
CA LEU A 229 4.52 13.70 -16.62
C LEU A 229 5.13 13.40 -18.00
N THR A 230 4.66 14.03 -19.08
CA THR A 230 5.13 13.72 -20.43
C THR A 230 6.61 14.06 -20.64
N PRO A 231 7.11 15.25 -20.25
CA PRO A 231 8.54 15.55 -20.33
C PRO A 231 9.39 14.64 -19.43
N LEU A 232 8.88 14.20 -18.28
CA LEU A 232 9.57 13.25 -17.40
C LEU A 232 9.66 11.85 -18.05
N LEU A 233 8.58 11.35 -18.65
CA LEU A 233 8.59 10.09 -19.40
C LEU A 233 9.57 10.14 -20.58
N SER A 234 9.74 11.31 -21.21
CA SER A 234 10.72 11.47 -22.28
C SER A 234 12.19 11.33 -21.83
N GLN A 235 12.49 11.23 -20.53
CA GLN A 235 13.85 11.02 -20.03
C GLN A 235 14.29 9.55 -20.10
N PHE A 236 13.36 8.60 -20.25
CA PHE A 236 13.66 7.18 -20.38
C PHE A 236 13.98 6.85 -21.84
N ARG A 237 15.24 7.03 -22.22
CA ARG A 237 15.75 6.76 -23.58
C ARG A 237 16.86 5.72 -23.53
N GLU A 238 17.02 5.01 -24.64
CA GLU A 238 18.13 4.09 -24.83
C GLU A 238 19.48 4.80 -24.62
N GLY A 239 20.42 4.15 -23.92
CA GLY A 239 21.75 4.70 -23.64
C GLY A 239 21.81 5.76 -22.53
N MET A 240 20.70 6.07 -21.84
CA MET A 240 20.72 6.99 -20.71
C MET A 240 21.60 6.46 -19.57
N LYS A 241 22.39 7.34 -18.95
CA LYS A 241 23.29 6.96 -17.85
C LYS A 241 22.49 6.49 -16.63
N ILE A 242 22.94 5.41 -15.98
CA ILE A 242 22.27 4.80 -14.82
C ILE A 242 21.90 5.81 -13.72
N PRO A 243 22.77 6.77 -13.30
CA PRO A 243 22.39 7.75 -12.29
C PRO A 243 21.17 8.59 -12.69
N VAL A 244 21.06 8.98 -13.96
CA VAL A 244 19.92 9.77 -14.47
C VAL A 244 18.65 8.91 -14.48
N LEU A 245 18.75 7.64 -14.91
CA LEU A 245 17.64 6.70 -14.89
C LEU A 245 17.13 6.43 -13.45
N ARG A 246 18.03 6.30 -12.47
CA ARG A 246 17.67 6.17 -11.05
C ARG A 246 16.86 7.39 -10.58
N THR A 247 17.35 8.59 -10.87
CA THR A 247 16.66 9.83 -10.46
C THR A 247 15.32 9.98 -11.18
N ALA A 248 15.24 9.66 -12.48
CA ALA A 248 14.01 9.73 -13.26
C ALA A 248 12.96 8.71 -12.79
N MET A 249 13.36 7.46 -12.56
CA MET A 249 12.47 6.40 -12.07
C MET A 249 11.94 6.73 -10.67
N TRP A 250 12.81 7.25 -9.80
CA TRP A 250 12.39 7.72 -8.48
C TRP A 250 11.39 8.87 -8.55
N ALA A 251 11.66 9.89 -9.37
CA ALA A 251 10.76 11.02 -9.57
C ALA A 251 9.40 10.57 -10.11
N LEU A 252 9.40 9.64 -11.09
CA LEU A 252 8.19 9.06 -11.66
C LEU A 252 7.40 8.25 -10.60
N SER A 253 8.08 7.47 -9.77
CA SER A 253 7.46 6.72 -8.67
C SER A 253 6.77 7.65 -7.67
N ASN A 254 7.44 8.75 -7.29
CA ASN A 254 6.85 9.76 -6.42
C ASN A 254 5.67 10.48 -7.08
N LEU A 255 5.74 10.77 -8.38
CA LEU A 255 4.62 11.39 -9.10
C LEU A 255 3.40 10.45 -9.14
N CYS A 256 3.62 9.14 -9.25
CA CYS A 256 2.57 8.12 -9.18
C CYS A 256 2.09 7.85 -7.74
N PHE A 257 2.73 8.42 -6.72
CA PHE A 257 2.38 8.13 -5.33
C PHE A 257 1.02 8.73 -4.94
N GLY A 258 0.11 7.88 -4.47
CA GLY A 258 -1.24 8.28 -4.08
C GLY A 258 -2.21 8.19 -5.25
N LYS A 259 -3.27 9.01 -5.21
CA LYS A 259 -4.29 9.05 -6.27
C LYS A 259 -3.77 9.82 -7.48
N LEU A 260 -3.75 9.17 -8.64
CA LEU A 260 -3.46 9.79 -9.92
C LEU A 260 -4.69 10.58 -10.42
N PRO A 261 -4.51 11.74 -11.07
CA PRO A 261 -5.61 12.41 -11.75
C PRO A 261 -6.30 11.49 -12.77
N ALA A 262 -7.59 11.70 -12.98
CA ALA A 262 -8.40 10.84 -13.86
C ALA A 262 -7.85 10.86 -15.30
N GLU A 263 -7.33 12.01 -15.72
CA GLU A 263 -6.80 12.32 -17.06
C GLU A 263 -5.46 11.61 -17.35
N VAL A 264 -4.75 11.14 -16.32
CA VAL A 264 -3.48 10.44 -16.49
C VAL A 264 -3.71 9.06 -17.12
N GLN A 265 -3.14 8.87 -18.31
CA GLN A 265 -3.06 7.58 -18.98
C GLN A 265 -1.90 6.78 -18.40
N VAL A 266 -2.17 5.58 -17.89
CA VAL A 266 -1.14 4.73 -17.27
C VAL A 266 -0.29 3.96 -18.29
N LYS A 267 -0.79 3.73 -19.51
CA LYS A 267 -0.10 2.95 -20.55
C LYS A 267 1.32 3.47 -20.87
N PRO A 268 1.56 4.78 -21.09
CA PRO A 268 2.92 5.29 -21.31
C PRO A 268 3.85 5.08 -20.12
N ILE A 269 3.32 5.06 -18.89
CA ILE A 269 4.09 4.75 -17.69
C ILE A 269 4.47 3.26 -17.70
N LEU A 270 3.49 2.40 -17.98
CA LEU A 270 3.68 0.95 -18.02
C LEU A 270 4.64 0.47 -19.12
N GLU A 271 4.70 1.16 -20.26
CA GLU A 271 5.70 0.93 -21.32
C GLU A 271 7.15 1.15 -20.84
N ILE A 272 7.36 2.11 -19.92
CA ILE A 272 8.66 2.31 -19.28
C ILE A 272 8.91 1.24 -18.22
N ILE A 273 7.91 0.92 -17.41
CA ILE A 273 8.03 -0.11 -16.37
C ILE A 273 8.34 -1.48 -16.95
N SER A 274 7.68 -1.88 -18.05
CA SER A 274 7.91 -3.18 -18.69
C SER A 274 9.34 -3.37 -19.18
N GLN A 275 10.06 -2.28 -19.43
CA GLN A 275 11.50 -2.32 -19.73
C GLN A 275 12.35 -2.30 -18.45
N LEU A 276 12.06 -1.38 -17.53
CA LEU A 276 12.90 -1.14 -16.34
C LEU A 276 12.78 -2.21 -15.26
N ILE A 277 11.72 -3.01 -15.27
CA ILE A 277 11.55 -4.16 -14.37
C ILE A 277 12.59 -5.28 -14.62
N HIS A 278 13.32 -5.21 -15.74
CA HIS A 278 14.46 -6.09 -16.06
C HIS A 278 15.83 -5.47 -15.76
N SER A 279 15.87 -4.27 -15.18
CA SER A 279 17.13 -3.60 -14.83
C SER A 279 17.97 -4.43 -13.86
N ALA A 280 19.29 -4.46 -14.00
CA ALA A 280 20.18 -5.04 -12.99
C ALA A 280 20.37 -4.10 -11.77
N ASP A 281 19.90 -2.87 -11.86
CA ASP A 281 20.05 -1.85 -10.83
C ASP A 281 18.92 -1.92 -9.79
N GLU A 282 19.25 -2.31 -8.56
CA GLU A 282 18.25 -2.50 -7.50
C GLU A 282 17.44 -1.24 -7.17
N LYS A 283 18.02 -0.04 -7.31
CA LYS A 283 17.28 1.21 -7.04
C LYS A 283 16.23 1.45 -8.11
N ILE A 284 16.59 1.26 -9.39
CA ILE A 284 15.64 1.33 -10.52
C ILE A 284 14.55 0.27 -10.37
N LEU A 285 14.93 -0.98 -10.10
CA LEU A 285 13.98 -2.09 -9.93
C LEU A 285 12.97 -1.80 -8.80
N ALA A 286 13.46 -1.37 -7.64
CA ALA A 286 12.60 -1.08 -6.50
C ALA A 286 11.60 0.04 -6.81
N ASP A 287 12.07 1.17 -7.36
CA ASP A 287 11.20 2.31 -7.70
C ASP A 287 10.22 1.95 -8.85
N ALA A 288 10.61 1.11 -9.80
CA ALA A 288 9.71 0.59 -10.84
C ALA A 288 8.60 -0.30 -10.25
N CYS A 289 8.94 -1.26 -9.39
CA CYS A 289 7.96 -2.14 -8.74
C CYS A 289 7.02 -1.37 -7.81
N TRP A 290 7.54 -0.35 -7.12
CA TRP A 290 6.72 0.56 -6.33
C TRP A 290 5.74 1.37 -7.17
N THR A 291 6.13 1.74 -8.40
CA THR A 291 5.25 2.42 -9.35
C THR A 291 4.11 1.50 -9.80
N VAL A 292 4.38 0.21 -10.07
CA VAL A 292 3.32 -0.79 -10.33
C VAL A 292 2.34 -0.85 -9.17
N TYR A 293 2.87 -0.98 -7.94
CA TYR A 293 2.04 -0.99 -6.75
C TYR A 293 1.12 0.24 -6.74
N TYR A 294 1.65 1.45 -6.90
CA TYR A 294 0.84 2.67 -6.88
C TYR A 294 -0.25 2.70 -7.96
N ILE A 295 0.07 2.32 -9.20
CA ILE A 295 -0.89 2.26 -10.31
C ILE A 295 -2.06 1.33 -9.99
N CYS A 296 -1.80 0.14 -9.44
CA CYS A 296 -2.85 -0.81 -9.07
C CYS A 296 -3.79 -0.32 -7.95
N GLY A 297 -3.46 0.78 -7.25
CA GLY A 297 -4.23 1.24 -6.10
C GLY A 297 -5.42 2.17 -6.40
N ASP A 298 -5.54 2.70 -7.63
CA ASP A 298 -6.37 3.90 -7.85
C ASP A 298 -7.49 3.75 -8.90
N LYS A 299 -7.36 2.82 -9.85
CA LYS A 299 -8.36 2.64 -10.94
C LYS A 299 -8.76 1.17 -11.05
N GLY A 300 -10.06 0.91 -11.27
CA GLY A 300 -10.59 -0.47 -11.39
C GLY A 300 -9.90 -1.28 -12.50
N ASP A 301 -9.58 -0.62 -13.61
CA ASP A 301 -8.94 -1.26 -14.77
C ASP A 301 -7.40 -1.26 -14.70
N ALA A 302 -6.78 -0.60 -13.71
CA ALA A 302 -5.33 -0.46 -13.65
C ALA A 302 -4.62 -1.81 -13.47
N VAL A 303 -5.23 -2.76 -12.75
CA VAL A 303 -4.70 -4.12 -12.62
C VAL A 303 -4.65 -4.78 -14.00
N GLN A 304 -5.70 -4.63 -14.81
CA GLN A 304 -5.71 -5.17 -16.17
C GLN A 304 -4.66 -4.52 -17.06
N ASP A 305 -4.53 -3.18 -17.04
CA ASP A 305 -3.50 -2.46 -17.79
C ASP A 305 -2.08 -2.96 -17.41
N VAL A 306 -1.82 -3.22 -16.12
CA VAL A 306 -0.55 -3.76 -15.61
C VAL A 306 -0.30 -5.17 -16.14
N LEU A 307 -1.31 -6.04 -16.13
CA LEU A 307 -1.20 -7.40 -16.67
C LEU A 307 -0.96 -7.37 -18.19
N ASP A 308 -1.71 -6.54 -18.92
CA ASP A 308 -1.59 -6.36 -20.37
C ASP A 308 -0.21 -5.80 -20.78
N ALA A 309 0.44 -5.02 -19.91
CA ALA A 309 1.80 -4.53 -20.10
C ALA A 309 2.88 -5.62 -19.96
N GLY A 310 2.51 -6.84 -19.57
CA GLY A 310 3.41 -8.01 -19.52
C GLY A 310 4.41 -7.99 -18.36
N VAL A 311 4.16 -7.21 -17.30
CA VAL A 311 5.11 -7.08 -16.17
C VAL A 311 5.04 -8.25 -15.17
N CYS A 312 3.92 -8.99 -15.18
CA CYS A 312 3.62 -10.05 -14.21
C CYS A 312 4.69 -11.16 -14.12
N PRO A 313 5.15 -11.77 -15.22
CA PRO A 313 6.17 -12.83 -15.16
C PRO A 313 7.44 -12.39 -14.42
N GLN A 314 7.87 -11.15 -14.67
CA GLN A 314 9.07 -10.61 -14.03
C GLN A 314 8.82 -10.22 -12.56
N LEU A 315 7.63 -9.71 -12.20
CA LEU A 315 7.27 -9.50 -10.79
C LEU A 315 7.33 -10.82 -10.01
N VAL A 316 6.77 -11.91 -10.55
CA VAL A 316 6.82 -13.21 -9.88
C VAL A 316 8.26 -13.71 -9.73
N ASN A 317 9.07 -13.62 -10.80
CA ASN A 317 10.49 -13.97 -10.73
C ASN A 317 11.26 -13.17 -9.65
N LEU A 318 10.96 -11.88 -9.51
CA LEU A 318 11.58 -11.01 -8.51
C LEU A 318 11.16 -11.30 -7.05
N LEU A 319 10.15 -12.15 -6.79
CA LEU A 319 9.85 -12.65 -5.43
C LEU A 319 11.03 -13.43 -4.82
N MET A 320 11.91 -13.96 -5.67
CA MET A 320 13.11 -14.69 -5.24
C MET A 320 14.37 -13.81 -5.23
N HIS A 321 14.24 -12.50 -5.42
CA HIS A 321 15.35 -11.56 -5.41
C HIS A 321 16.00 -11.47 -4.01
N ALA A 322 17.33 -11.45 -3.95
CA ALA A 322 18.06 -11.46 -2.67
C ALA A 322 17.91 -10.17 -1.85
N SER A 323 17.72 -9.03 -2.51
CA SER A 323 17.60 -7.72 -1.86
C SER A 323 16.19 -7.49 -1.31
N ALA A 324 16.10 -7.28 0.02
CA ALA A 324 14.86 -6.90 0.69
C ALA A 324 14.26 -5.58 0.17
N ASN A 325 15.10 -4.68 -0.36
CA ASN A 325 14.68 -3.42 -0.96
C ASN A 325 13.89 -3.62 -2.26
N VAL A 326 14.10 -4.74 -2.95
CA VAL A 326 13.36 -5.13 -4.16
C VAL A 326 12.18 -6.04 -3.79
N LEU A 327 12.40 -7.01 -2.90
CA LEU A 327 11.37 -7.98 -2.52
C LEU A 327 10.12 -7.31 -1.93
N LEU A 328 10.29 -6.31 -1.06
CA LEU A 328 9.15 -5.60 -0.47
C LEU A 328 8.26 -4.92 -1.52
N PRO A 329 8.75 -4.04 -2.41
CA PRO A 329 7.94 -3.49 -3.49
C PRO A 329 7.23 -4.54 -4.33
N VAL A 330 7.94 -5.62 -4.68
CA VAL A 330 7.44 -6.68 -5.55
C VAL A 330 6.25 -7.39 -4.91
N ILE A 331 6.40 -7.86 -3.67
CA ILE A 331 5.32 -8.58 -2.99
C ILE A 331 4.13 -7.66 -2.71
N MET A 332 4.37 -6.37 -2.46
CA MET A 332 3.32 -5.37 -2.31
C MET A 332 2.55 -5.16 -3.62
N ALA A 333 3.23 -5.08 -4.76
CA ALA A 333 2.58 -4.97 -6.08
C ALA A 333 1.75 -6.21 -6.40
N LEU A 334 2.28 -7.40 -6.13
CA LEU A 334 1.58 -8.66 -6.34
C LEU A 334 0.39 -8.84 -5.39
N ALA A 335 0.46 -8.34 -4.15
CA ALA A 335 -0.70 -8.27 -3.25
C ALA A 335 -1.85 -7.49 -3.89
N ARG A 336 -1.57 -6.31 -4.47
CA ARG A 336 -2.59 -5.52 -5.18
C ARG A 336 -3.16 -6.22 -6.40
N ILE A 337 -2.31 -6.85 -7.21
CA ILE A 337 -2.77 -7.58 -8.41
C ILE A 337 -3.66 -8.75 -7.98
N SER A 338 -3.28 -9.49 -6.93
CA SER A 338 -4.04 -10.63 -6.41
C SER A 338 -5.41 -10.25 -5.83
N ALA A 339 -5.62 -8.99 -5.45
CA ALA A 339 -6.91 -8.49 -4.99
C ALA A 339 -7.93 -8.32 -6.13
N GLY A 340 -7.52 -8.50 -7.38
CA GLY A 340 -8.33 -8.46 -8.59
C GLY A 340 -9.42 -9.54 -8.69
N ASP A 341 -10.03 -9.66 -9.87
CA ASP A 341 -11.00 -10.71 -10.15
C ASP A 341 -10.35 -12.07 -10.43
N ASP A 342 -11.17 -13.13 -10.53
CA ASP A 342 -10.68 -14.49 -10.73
C ASP A 342 -9.81 -14.63 -11.99
N LYS A 343 -10.07 -13.87 -13.06
CA LYS A 343 -9.26 -13.92 -14.29
C LYS A 343 -7.89 -13.29 -14.08
N GLN A 344 -7.82 -12.18 -13.36
CA GLN A 344 -6.57 -11.51 -13.02
C GLN A 344 -5.72 -12.36 -12.07
N VAL A 345 -6.36 -13.04 -11.12
CA VAL A 345 -5.72 -14.02 -10.24
C VAL A 345 -5.17 -15.20 -11.04
N GLU A 346 -5.90 -15.70 -12.04
CA GLU A 346 -5.44 -16.80 -12.89
C GLU A 346 -4.11 -16.49 -13.58
N VAL A 347 -3.91 -15.25 -14.05
CA VAL A 347 -2.63 -14.82 -14.64
C VAL A 347 -1.47 -14.97 -13.64
N LEU A 348 -1.69 -14.72 -12.35
CA LEU A 348 -0.66 -14.92 -11.33
C LEU A 348 -0.32 -16.41 -11.14
N ILE A 349 -1.34 -17.27 -11.13
CA ILE A 349 -1.20 -18.72 -10.99
C ILE A 349 -0.44 -19.31 -12.18
N GLU A 350 -0.82 -18.92 -13.41
CA GLU A 350 -0.16 -19.32 -14.66
C GLU A 350 1.34 -18.94 -14.69
N ASN A 351 1.74 -17.92 -13.91
CA ASN A 351 3.14 -17.49 -13.77
C ASN A 351 3.87 -18.14 -12.56
N ASP A 352 3.36 -19.23 -12.01
CA ASP A 352 3.97 -20.01 -10.89
C ASP A 352 4.16 -19.21 -9.58
N ILE A 353 3.28 -18.24 -9.31
CA ILE A 353 3.38 -17.42 -8.08
C ILE A 353 3.33 -18.27 -6.80
N LEU A 354 2.54 -19.34 -6.80
CA LEU A 354 2.27 -20.16 -5.62
C LEU A 354 3.52 -20.90 -5.13
N ASN A 355 4.38 -21.38 -6.03
CA ASN A 355 5.66 -21.98 -5.67
C ASN A 355 6.59 -20.97 -4.97
N CYS A 356 6.64 -19.72 -5.46
CA CYS A 356 7.37 -18.65 -4.79
C CYS A 356 6.79 -18.34 -3.40
N LEU A 357 5.47 -18.20 -3.30
CA LEU A 357 4.78 -17.91 -2.04
C LEU A 357 4.99 -19.03 -1.01
N GLY A 358 4.93 -20.30 -1.42
CA GLY A 358 5.21 -21.45 -0.56
C GLY A 358 6.59 -21.34 0.11
N GLN A 359 7.62 -20.94 -0.65
CA GLN A 359 8.96 -20.70 -0.09
C GLN A 359 9.00 -19.52 0.89
N LEU A 360 8.31 -18.41 0.57
CA LEU A 360 8.27 -17.22 1.43
C LEU A 360 7.56 -17.48 2.77
N VAL A 361 6.47 -18.26 2.75
CA VAL A 361 5.70 -18.65 3.94
C VAL A 361 6.50 -19.64 4.80
N ALA A 362 7.07 -20.67 4.18
CA ALA A 362 7.76 -21.77 4.88
C ALA A 362 9.12 -21.36 5.49
N ARG A 363 9.91 -20.51 4.80
CA ARG A 363 11.27 -20.14 5.22
C ARG A 363 11.28 -18.97 6.20
N ASN A 364 12.45 -18.65 6.74
CA ASN A 364 12.62 -17.54 7.70
C ASN A 364 12.74 -16.18 6.99
N TYR A 365 11.63 -15.67 6.45
CA TYR A 365 11.53 -14.29 5.92
C TYR A 365 11.02 -13.31 6.98
N PRO A 366 11.34 -12.00 6.85
CA PRO A 366 10.80 -10.96 7.73
C PRO A 366 9.27 -10.98 7.82
N LYS A 367 8.74 -10.62 8.99
CA LYS A 367 7.30 -10.61 9.32
C LYS A 367 6.44 -9.97 8.23
N ASN A 368 6.84 -8.79 7.73
CA ASN A 368 6.11 -8.05 6.71
C ASN A 368 6.02 -8.82 5.38
N ILE A 369 7.08 -9.53 4.98
CA ILE A 369 7.06 -10.38 3.78
C ILE A 369 6.11 -11.56 3.97
N LYS A 370 6.21 -12.28 5.10
CA LYS A 370 5.28 -13.38 5.41
C LYS A 370 3.82 -12.94 5.45
N LYS A 371 3.54 -11.79 6.06
CA LYS A 371 2.21 -11.18 6.09
C LYS A 371 1.68 -10.98 4.68
N GLN A 372 2.46 -10.38 3.78
CA GLN A 372 2.03 -10.14 2.39
C GLN A 372 1.89 -11.45 1.59
N ALA A 373 2.77 -12.43 1.82
CA ALA A 373 2.65 -13.73 1.17
C ALA A 373 1.34 -14.43 1.59
N CYS A 374 1.01 -14.43 2.88
CA CYS A 374 -0.24 -14.99 3.37
C CYS A 374 -1.46 -14.23 2.83
N LEU A 375 -1.37 -12.90 2.72
CA LEU A 375 -2.41 -12.07 2.12
C LEU A 375 -2.67 -12.48 0.66
N ILE A 376 -1.62 -12.61 -0.17
CA ILE A 376 -1.74 -13.04 -1.57
C ILE A 376 -2.40 -14.43 -1.63
N VAL A 377 -1.94 -15.40 -0.82
CA VAL A 377 -2.54 -16.73 -0.78
C VAL A 377 -4.01 -16.67 -0.37
N SER A 378 -4.38 -15.80 0.59
CA SER A 378 -5.78 -15.61 0.99
C SER A 378 -6.64 -15.03 -0.13
N ASN A 379 -6.07 -14.15 -0.96
CA ASN A 379 -6.77 -13.57 -2.10
C ASN A 379 -7.00 -14.62 -3.19
N ILE A 380 -6.01 -15.49 -3.45
CA ILE A 380 -6.13 -16.62 -4.39
C ILE A 380 -7.17 -17.63 -3.88
N ALA A 381 -7.11 -17.99 -2.59
CA ALA A 381 -8.06 -18.92 -1.97
C ALA A 381 -9.51 -18.39 -1.93
N ALA A 382 -9.71 -17.08 -2.12
CA ALA A 382 -11.02 -16.44 -2.19
C ALA A 382 -11.72 -16.56 -3.54
N GLY A 383 -11.07 -17.16 -4.54
CA GLY A 383 -11.64 -17.35 -5.87
C GLY A 383 -12.31 -18.70 -6.06
N SER A 384 -12.11 -19.31 -7.23
CA SER A 384 -12.78 -20.56 -7.61
C SER A 384 -12.22 -21.79 -6.87
N LYS A 385 -12.94 -22.91 -6.96
CA LYS A 385 -12.44 -24.20 -6.45
C LYS A 385 -11.15 -24.63 -7.13
N ASP A 386 -10.94 -24.28 -8.40
CA ASP A 386 -9.70 -24.59 -9.13
C ASP A 386 -8.53 -23.75 -8.58
N GLN A 387 -8.78 -22.51 -8.18
CA GLN A 387 -7.78 -21.64 -7.55
C GLN A 387 -7.43 -22.11 -6.13
N ILE A 388 -8.42 -22.59 -5.37
CA ILE A 388 -8.18 -23.29 -4.10
C ILE A 388 -7.35 -24.56 -4.34
N GLN A 389 -7.64 -25.32 -5.40
CA GLN A 389 -6.88 -26.52 -5.76
C GLN A 389 -5.42 -26.18 -6.06
N ALA A 390 -5.16 -25.10 -6.81
CA ALA A 390 -3.80 -24.65 -7.08
C ALA A 390 -3.01 -24.34 -5.79
N VAL A 391 -3.65 -23.73 -4.79
CA VAL A 391 -3.04 -23.47 -3.47
C VAL A 391 -2.70 -24.78 -2.74
N ILE A 392 -3.57 -25.79 -2.83
CA ILE A 392 -3.36 -27.12 -2.26
C ILE A 392 -2.19 -27.84 -2.97
N ASP A 393 -2.18 -27.81 -4.30
CA ASP A 393 -1.17 -28.48 -5.13
C ASP A 393 0.23 -27.88 -4.92
N ALA A 394 0.31 -26.61 -4.53
CA ALA A 394 1.56 -25.93 -4.17
C ALA A 394 2.08 -26.23 -2.74
N ASP A 395 1.41 -27.11 -1.97
CA ASP A 395 1.76 -27.53 -0.59
C ASP A 395 1.93 -26.37 0.41
N ILE A 396 1.17 -25.28 0.23
CA ILE A 396 1.27 -24.08 1.08
C ILE A 396 0.47 -24.24 2.39
N ILE A 397 -0.58 -25.07 2.37
CA ILE A 397 -1.55 -25.24 3.46
C ILE A 397 -0.88 -25.57 4.80
N THR A 398 0.07 -26.49 4.83
CA THR A 398 0.77 -26.87 6.07
C THR A 398 1.54 -25.71 6.66
N SER A 399 2.21 -24.93 5.82
CA SER A 399 2.98 -23.77 6.26
C SER A 399 2.06 -22.70 6.82
N LEU A 400 0.88 -22.47 6.20
CA LEU A 400 -0.14 -21.55 6.72
C LEU A 400 -0.68 -22.00 8.08
N ILE A 401 -0.98 -23.28 8.26
CA ILE A 401 -1.45 -23.84 9.54
C ILE A 401 -0.39 -23.64 10.64
N VAL A 402 0.89 -23.87 10.32
CA VAL A 402 2.00 -23.61 11.25
C VAL A 402 2.08 -22.12 11.61
N LEU A 403 1.95 -21.21 10.64
CA LEU A 403 1.97 -19.77 10.90
C LEU A 403 0.77 -19.34 11.75
N LEU A 404 -0.44 -19.86 11.50
CA LEU A 404 -1.65 -19.58 12.26
C LEU A 404 -1.50 -19.98 13.74
N ARG A 405 -0.78 -21.07 14.04
CA ARG A 405 -0.47 -21.45 15.43
C ARG A 405 0.58 -20.56 16.07
N THR A 406 1.70 -20.37 15.38
CA THR A 406 2.98 -19.97 16.01
C THR A 406 3.41 -18.53 15.75
N SER A 407 2.80 -17.83 14.80
CA SER A 407 3.25 -16.49 14.38
C SER A 407 2.68 -15.37 15.24
N GLU A 408 3.29 -14.19 15.10
CA GLU A 408 2.80 -12.93 15.65
C GLU A 408 1.41 -12.55 15.10
N PRO A 409 0.63 -11.72 15.83
CA PRO A 409 -0.77 -11.43 15.51
C PRO A 409 -1.05 -11.02 14.05
N ASP A 410 -0.22 -10.16 13.46
CA ASP A 410 -0.47 -9.69 12.08
C ASP A 410 -0.27 -10.78 11.02
N VAL A 411 0.69 -11.69 11.21
CA VAL A 411 0.93 -12.79 10.26
C VAL A 411 -0.11 -13.89 10.51
N LYS A 412 -0.40 -14.16 11.78
CA LYS A 412 -1.46 -15.09 12.21
C LYS A 412 -2.81 -14.72 11.59
N LYS A 413 -3.16 -13.43 11.61
CA LYS A 413 -4.40 -12.92 11.00
C LYS A 413 -4.49 -13.23 9.50
N GLU A 414 -3.43 -13.04 8.73
CA GLU A 414 -3.47 -13.33 7.28
C GLU A 414 -3.46 -14.83 6.98
N ALA A 415 -2.76 -15.62 7.80
CA ALA A 415 -2.84 -17.08 7.71
C ALA A 415 -4.24 -17.60 8.04
N ALA A 416 -4.91 -17.00 9.03
CA ALA A 416 -6.30 -17.28 9.38
C ALA A 416 -7.23 -16.98 8.20
N TRP A 417 -7.07 -15.82 7.56
CA TRP A 417 -7.83 -15.47 6.35
C TRP A 417 -7.65 -16.51 5.24
N ALA A 418 -6.42 -16.95 4.97
CA ALA A 418 -6.15 -17.94 3.93
C ALA A 418 -6.85 -19.28 4.19
N ILE A 419 -6.71 -19.84 5.40
CA ILE A 419 -7.31 -21.14 5.76
C ILE A 419 -8.84 -21.03 5.85
N SER A 420 -9.38 -19.97 6.46
CA SER A 420 -10.83 -19.76 6.59
C SER A 420 -11.50 -19.62 5.23
N THR A 421 -10.86 -18.91 4.31
CA THR A 421 -11.42 -18.70 2.96
C THR A 421 -11.38 -19.99 2.13
N ALA A 422 -10.27 -20.74 2.19
CA ALA A 422 -10.20 -22.05 1.55
C ALA A 422 -11.25 -23.02 2.10
N ALA A 423 -11.51 -23.00 3.41
CA ALA A 423 -12.55 -23.80 4.04
C ALA A 423 -13.98 -23.34 3.67
N SER A 424 -14.23 -22.04 3.57
CA SER A 424 -15.56 -21.51 3.18
C SER A 424 -15.92 -21.82 1.72
N GLY A 425 -14.94 -21.76 0.80
CA GLY A 425 -15.15 -21.95 -0.65
C GLY A 425 -14.91 -23.37 -1.17
N GLY A 426 -14.24 -24.23 -0.40
CA GLY A 426 -13.74 -25.54 -0.84
C GLY A 426 -14.83 -26.55 -1.22
N SER A 427 -14.49 -27.48 -2.11
CA SER A 427 -15.24 -28.71 -2.36
C SER A 427 -15.02 -29.75 -1.25
N SER A 428 -15.89 -30.78 -1.17
CA SER A 428 -15.79 -31.82 -0.13
C SER A 428 -14.40 -32.46 -0.03
N ASP A 429 -13.76 -32.76 -1.17
CA ASP A 429 -12.41 -33.36 -1.21
C ASP A 429 -11.33 -32.39 -0.70
N GLN A 430 -11.46 -31.11 -1.06
CA GLN A 430 -10.55 -30.06 -0.58
C GLN A 430 -10.71 -29.82 0.92
N ILE A 431 -11.94 -29.83 1.42
CA ILE A 431 -12.25 -29.77 2.84
C ILE A 431 -11.63 -30.95 3.58
N GLN A 432 -11.82 -32.17 3.08
CA GLN A 432 -11.20 -33.36 3.65
C GLN A 432 -9.67 -33.24 3.68
N TYR A 433 -9.06 -32.72 2.62
CA TYR A 433 -7.63 -32.42 2.59
C TYR A 433 -7.23 -31.41 3.69
N LEU A 434 -7.91 -30.26 3.79
CA LEU A 434 -7.61 -29.24 4.81
C LEU A 434 -7.69 -29.81 6.23
N VAL A 435 -8.74 -30.59 6.52
CA VAL A 435 -8.91 -31.25 7.82
C VAL A 435 -7.80 -32.26 8.07
N SER A 436 -7.41 -33.06 7.06
CA SER A 436 -6.30 -34.02 7.17
C SER A 436 -4.95 -33.36 7.47
N ARG A 437 -4.78 -32.07 7.15
CA ARG A 437 -3.60 -31.25 7.50
C ARG A 437 -3.70 -30.60 8.89
N GLY A 438 -4.80 -30.82 9.62
CA GLY A 438 -5.00 -30.37 10.99
C GLY A 438 -5.45 -28.92 11.12
N CYS A 439 -6.32 -28.44 10.22
CA CYS A 439 -6.81 -27.06 10.23
C CYS A 439 -7.90 -26.76 11.27
N LEU A 440 -8.54 -27.78 11.86
CA LEU A 440 -9.69 -27.62 12.76
C LEU A 440 -9.39 -26.83 14.04
N GLU A 441 -8.42 -27.26 14.85
CA GLU A 441 -8.02 -26.54 16.06
C GLU A 441 -7.57 -25.10 15.76
N PRO A 442 -6.73 -24.85 14.74
CA PRO A 442 -6.37 -23.50 14.34
C PRO A 442 -7.58 -22.64 13.94
N LEU A 443 -8.55 -23.19 13.20
CA LEU A 443 -9.79 -22.48 12.85
C LEU A 443 -10.62 -22.15 14.10
N CYS A 444 -10.74 -23.08 15.04
CA CYS A 444 -11.43 -22.80 16.30
C CYS A 444 -10.76 -21.65 17.07
N SER A 445 -9.42 -21.52 17.00
CA SER A 445 -8.71 -20.37 17.58
C SER A 445 -9.02 -19.02 16.91
N VAL A 446 -9.47 -19.02 15.64
CA VAL A 446 -9.83 -17.79 14.90
C VAL A 446 -11.14 -17.19 15.40
N LEU A 447 -12.02 -17.99 16.01
CA LEU A 447 -13.32 -17.53 16.52
C LEU A 447 -13.19 -16.43 17.60
N THR A 448 -12.04 -16.33 18.27
CA THR A 448 -11.78 -15.31 19.30
C THR A 448 -11.11 -14.04 18.74
N HIS A 449 -10.97 -13.92 17.42
CA HIS A 449 -10.38 -12.74 16.80
C HIS A 449 -11.33 -11.53 16.79
N ASN A 450 -10.78 -10.33 16.99
CA ASN A 450 -11.54 -9.06 16.99
C ASN A 450 -11.96 -8.57 15.58
N ASP A 451 -11.83 -9.38 14.53
CA ASP A 451 -12.19 -9.00 13.15
C ASP A 451 -13.48 -9.73 12.73
N PRO A 452 -14.65 -9.06 12.75
CA PRO A 452 -15.94 -9.70 12.49
C PRO A 452 -16.05 -10.32 11.09
N ASP A 453 -15.35 -9.79 10.08
CA ASP A 453 -15.37 -10.38 8.74
C ASP A 453 -14.59 -11.70 8.70
N LEU A 454 -13.47 -11.75 9.42
CA LEU A 454 -12.66 -12.97 9.54
C LEU A 454 -13.40 -14.05 10.33
N VAL A 455 -14.00 -13.69 11.47
CA VAL A 455 -14.78 -14.63 12.31
C VAL A 455 -15.94 -15.21 11.51
N TYR A 456 -16.70 -14.37 10.79
CA TYR A 456 -17.79 -14.85 9.95
C TYR A 456 -17.30 -15.79 8.83
N THR A 457 -16.21 -15.44 8.14
CA THR A 457 -15.63 -16.31 7.10
C THR A 457 -15.16 -17.65 7.69
N CYS A 458 -14.60 -17.64 8.91
CA CYS A 458 -14.22 -18.84 9.62
C CYS A 458 -15.44 -19.70 9.98
N LEU A 459 -16.55 -19.09 10.42
CA LEU A 459 -17.81 -19.80 10.68
C LEU A 459 -18.37 -20.44 9.42
N GLU A 460 -18.35 -19.76 8.27
CA GLU A 460 -18.74 -20.39 6.99
C GLU A 460 -17.82 -21.58 6.64
N GLY A 461 -16.52 -21.47 6.94
CA GLY A 461 -15.58 -22.57 6.79
C GLY A 461 -15.89 -23.76 7.68
N LEU A 462 -16.21 -23.52 8.96
CA LEU A 462 -16.64 -24.56 9.90
C LEU A 462 -17.99 -25.17 9.48
N GLU A 463 -18.95 -24.38 8.99
CA GLU A 463 -20.21 -24.87 8.43
C GLU A 463 -19.96 -25.86 7.30
N ASN A 464 -19.06 -25.52 6.36
CA ASN A 464 -18.72 -26.37 5.23
C ASN A 464 -17.97 -27.65 5.67
N ILE A 465 -17.07 -27.54 6.66
CA ILE A 465 -16.39 -28.69 7.26
C ILE A 465 -17.40 -29.64 7.90
N LEU A 466 -18.25 -29.13 8.79
CA LEU A 466 -19.26 -29.93 9.48
C LEU A 466 -20.22 -30.61 8.48
N HIS A 467 -20.65 -29.90 7.44
CA HIS A 467 -21.48 -30.47 6.37
C HIS A 467 -20.76 -31.59 5.60
N ALA A 468 -19.46 -31.46 5.33
CA ALA A 468 -18.66 -32.52 4.70
C ALA A 468 -18.53 -33.75 5.61
N GLY A 469 -18.37 -33.54 6.92
CA GLY A 469 -18.37 -34.62 7.91
C GLY A 469 -19.71 -35.35 7.98
N GLU A 470 -20.82 -34.61 7.90
CA GLU A 470 -22.18 -35.16 7.91
C GLU A 470 -22.45 -36.06 6.70
N ALA A 471 -21.97 -35.64 5.53
CA ALA A 471 -22.04 -36.45 4.32
C ALA A 471 -21.19 -37.73 4.42
N GLY A 472 -20.03 -37.65 5.09
CA GLY A 472 -19.11 -38.76 5.33
C GLY A 472 -19.62 -39.82 6.31
N LYS A 473 -20.49 -39.45 7.26
CA LYS A 473 -21.10 -40.38 8.24
C LYS A 473 -21.78 -41.60 7.62
N LYS A 474 -22.26 -41.50 6.37
CA LYS A 474 -23.06 -42.54 5.68
C LYS A 474 -22.30 -43.84 5.36
N GLY A 475 -21.14 -44.09 6.00
CA GLY A 475 -20.39 -45.33 5.92
C GLY A 475 -19.55 -45.68 7.17
N GLU A 476 -19.60 -44.90 8.25
CA GLU A 476 -18.83 -45.18 9.49
C GLU A 476 -19.73 -45.73 10.60
N GLU A 477 -19.23 -46.70 11.37
CA GLU A 477 -19.99 -47.43 12.40
C GLU A 477 -20.51 -46.55 13.55
N SER A 478 -19.84 -45.42 13.82
CA SER A 478 -20.15 -44.54 14.96
C SER A 478 -21.43 -43.72 14.76
N GLY A 479 -21.81 -43.41 13.51
CA GLY A 479 -22.91 -42.48 13.19
C GLY A 479 -22.69 -41.02 13.65
N THR A 480 -21.59 -40.72 14.34
CA THR A 480 -21.20 -39.39 14.83
C THR A 480 -20.41 -38.62 13.77
N ASN A 481 -20.41 -37.28 13.85
CA ASN A 481 -19.71 -36.45 12.88
C ASN A 481 -18.26 -36.34 13.38
N PRO A 482 -17.26 -36.96 12.71
CA PRO A 482 -15.90 -36.97 13.24
C PRO A 482 -15.33 -35.55 13.39
N TYR A 483 -15.81 -34.59 12.60
CA TYR A 483 -15.37 -33.20 12.70
C TYR A 483 -16.08 -32.44 13.82
N ALA A 484 -17.35 -32.76 14.12
CA ALA A 484 -18.03 -32.16 15.26
C ALA A 484 -17.43 -32.66 16.58
N GLU A 485 -17.12 -33.95 16.66
CA GLU A 485 -16.43 -34.54 17.81
C GLU A 485 -15.06 -33.89 18.02
N PHE A 486 -14.27 -33.72 16.95
CA PHE A 486 -12.97 -33.04 17.07
C PHE A 486 -13.11 -31.56 17.50
N ILE A 487 -14.11 -30.84 16.98
CA ILE A 487 -14.37 -29.45 17.38
C ILE A 487 -14.71 -29.37 18.88
N LEU A 488 -15.50 -30.32 19.39
CA LEU A 488 -15.79 -30.45 20.82
C LEU A 488 -14.50 -30.70 21.62
N GLU A 489 -13.71 -31.71 21.24
CA GLU A 489 -12.47 -32.08 21.94
C GLU A 489 -11.41 -30.96 22.00
N CYS A 490 -11.36 -30.10 20.98
CA CYS A 490 -10.39 -29.00 20.91
C CYS A 490 -10.88 -27.69 21.58
N GLY A 491 -12.01 -27.73 22.29
CA GLY A 491 -12.60 -26.57 22.95
C GLY A 491 -13.10 -25.52 21.95
N GLY A 492 -13.65 -25.98 20.83
CA GLY A 492 -14.26 -25.14 19.81
C GLY A 492 -15.73 -24.84 20.10
N LEU A 493 -16.42 -25.69 20.85
CA LEU A 493 -17.83 -25.51 21.21
C LEU A 493 -18.02 -24.28 22.11
N GLU A 494 -17.22 -24.14 23.16
CA GLU A 494 -17.28 -23.00 24.09
C GLU A 494 -17.03 -21.69 23.35
N LYS A 495 -16.12 -21.70 22.37
CA LYS A 495 -15.85 -20.51 21.54
C LYS A 495 -17.01 -20.19 20.59
N LEU A 496 -17.76 -21.19 20.12
CA LEU A 496 -18.98 -20.97 19.34
C LEU A 496 -20.10 -20.41 20.23
N GLU A 497 -20.18 -20.85 21.48
CA GLU A 497 -21.11 -20.33 22.48
C GLU A 497 -20.79 -18.88 22.87
N ASP A 498 -19.51 -18.54 23.05
CA ASP A 498 -19.07 -17.16 23.31
C ASP A 498 -19.47 -16.18 22.19
N LEU A 499 -19.64 -16.66 20.95
CA LEU A 499 -20.06 -15.82 19.82
C LEU A 499 -21.53 -15.38 19.90
N GLN A 500 -22.31 -15.94 20.83
CA GLN A 500 -23.68 -15.52 21.09
C GLN A 500 -23.74 -14.10 21.66
N ASP A 501 -22.70 -13.68 22.36
CA ASP A 501 -22.59 -12.36 23.00
C ASP A 501 -21.95 -11.29 22.10
N VAL A 502 -21.61 -11.64 20.85
CA VAL A 502 -20.98 -10.71 19.90
C VAL A 502 -22.00 -9.79 19.24
N ASP A 503 -21.69 -8.49 19.21
CA ASP A 503 -22.47 -7.44 18.55
C ASP A 503 -22.36 -7.52 17.01
N SER A 504 -22.91 -8.60 16.43
CA SER A 504 -22.96 -8.84 14.99
C SER A 504 -24.02 -9.90 14.67
N ASP A 505 -25.21 -9.47 14.25
CA ASP A 505 -26.36 -10.34 13.91
C ASP A 505 -25.98 -11.54 13.03
N ARG A 506 -25.18 -11.30 11.98
CA ARG A 506 -24.75 -12.38 11.06
C ARG A 506 -23.89 -13.45 11.73
N ILE A 507 -23.05 -13.07 12.69
CA ILE A 507 -22.16 -14.00 13.42
C ILE A 507 -23.03 -14.80 14.39
N TYR A 508 -23.88 -14.11 15.14
CA TYR A 508 -24.84 -14.71 16.05
C TYR A 508 -25.72 -15.74 15.32
N GLU A 509 -26.37 -15.35 14.23
CA GLU A 509 -27.27 -16.22 13.46
C GLU A 509 -26.58 -17.49 12.94
N LEU A 510 -25.34 -17.36 12.45
CA LEU A 510 -24.59 -18.49 11.91
C LEU A 510 -24.06 -19.40 13.04
N ALA A 511 -23.55 -18.83 14.13
CA ALA A 511 -23.12 -19.60 15.30
C ALA A 511 -24.29 -20.38 15.91
N MET A 512 -25.44 -19.73 16.10
CA MET A 512 -26.70 -20.36 16.54
C MET A 512 -27.10 -21.52 15.64
N LYS A 513 -27.10 -21.31 14.32
CA LYS A 513 -27.44 -22.35 13.37
C LYS A 513 -26.50 -23.56 13.51
N LEU A 514 -25.20 -23.34 13.68
CA LEU A 514 -24.23 -24.43 13.84
C LEU A 514 -24.46 -25.21 15.13
N LEU A 515 -24.62 -24.50 16.26
CA LEU A 515 -24.91 -25.09 17.57
C LEU A 515 -26.15 -25.98 17.51
N GLN A 516 -27.27 -25.46 16.98
CA GLN A 516 -28.52 -26.21 16.84
C GLN A 516 -28.43 -27.38 15.84
N SER A 517 -27.58 -27.30 14.82
CA SER A 517 -27.51 -28.34 13.79
C SER A 517 -26.64 -29.54 14.17
N TYR A 518 -25.63 -29.33 15.02
CA TYR A 518 -24.59 -30.33 15.29
C TYR A 518 -24.38 -30.67 16.77
N TRP A 519 -24.89 -29.84 17.70
CA TRP A 519 -24.71 -30.00 19.16
C TRP A 519 -25.99 -29.63 19.95
N GLU A 520 -27.18 -29.94 19.42
CA GLU A 520 -28.46 -29.60 20.07
C GLU A 520 -28.55 -30.20 21.49
N GLU A 521 -28.08 -31.44 21.67
CA GLU A 521 -28.11 -32.14 22.96
C GLU A 521 -27.17 -31.47 23.97
N GLU A 522 -25.93 -31.19 23.58
CA GLU A 522 -24.91 -30.57 24.44
C GLU A 522 -25.28 -29.15 24.88
N VAL A 523 -25.89 -28.37 23.98
CA VAL A 523 -26.34 -27.01 24.30
C VAL A 523 -27.56 -27.05 25.21
N SER A 524 -28.48 -28.01 25.02
CA SER A 524 -29.66 -28.17 25.88
C SER A 524 -29.36 -28.65 27.30
N GLU A 525 -28.27 -29.41 27.50
CA GLU A 525 -27.82 -29.86 28.82
C GLU A 525 -27.11 -28.76 29.63
N SER A 526 -26.67 -27.68 28.97
CA SER A 526 -26.03 -26.53 29.63
C SER A 526 -27.03 -25.57 30.31
N ASP A 527 -28.32 -25.67 29.97
CA ASP A 527 -29.40 -25.00 30.68
C ASP A 527 -29.67 -25.72 32.02
N ASP A 528 -29.10 -25.19 33.09
CA ASP A 528 -29.19 -25.68 34.48
C ASP A 528 -30.62 -26.14 34.85
N PRO A 529 -30.84 -27.43 35.22
CA PRO A 529 -32.13 -27.93 35.66
C PRO A 529 -32.64 -27.34 36.99
N ASN A 530 -31.95 -26.35 37.59
CA ASN A 530 -32.40 -25.61 38.76
C ASN A 530 -33.21 -24.34 38.51
N ILE A 531 -33.64 -24.05 37.28
CA ILE A 531 -34.71 -23.06 37.05
C ILE A 531 -36.06 -23.76 37.23
N PRO A 532 -36.90 -23.41 38.24
CA PRO A 532 -38.15 -24.13 38.47
C PRO A 532 -39.08 -23.97 37.27
N GLY A 533 -39.30 -25.07 36.56
CA GLY A 533 -40.32 -25.16 35.52
C GLY A 533 -41.65 -24.69 36.08
N SER A 534 -42.29 -23.77 35.36
CA SER A 534 -43.67 -23.37 35.61
C SER A 534 -44.57 -24.59 35.42
N ASN A 535 -44.80 -25.33 36.51
CA ASN A 535 -45.92 -26.24 36.67
C ASN A 535 -47.20 -25.40 36.64
N ASP A 536 -47.81 -25.27 35.47
CA ASP A 536 -49.24 -25.02 35.38
C ASP A 536 -49.93 -26.36 35.14
N SER A 537 -50.28 -26.98 36.27
CA SER A 537 -51.07 -28.19 36.35
C SER A 537 -52.45 -27.94 35.75
N SER A 538 -52.73 -28.63 34.66
CA SER A 538 -54.09 -28.82 34.16
C SER A 538 -54.88 -29.68 35.14
N ASP A 539 -55.72 -29.06 35.96
CA ASP A 539 -56.88 -29.72 36.53
C ASP A 539 -58.14 -28.93 36.19
N THR A 540 -59.06 -29.66 35.56
CA THR A 540 -60.49 -29.41 35.33
C THR A 540 -61.13 -28.41 36.31
N VAL A 541 -62.01 -27.50 35.87
CA VAL A 541 -63.47 -27.68 35.93
C VAL A 541 -64.20 -26.48 35.29
N GLU A 542 -65.16 -26.81 34.42
CA GLU A 542 -66.42 -26.15 34.05
C GLU A 542 -66.53 -24.68 33.60
N ALA A 543 -67.36 -24.54 32.57
CA ALA A 543 -67.76 -23.36 31.84
C ALA A 543 -68.53 -22.32 32.66
N THR A 544 -68.39 -21.04 32.31
CA THR A 544 -69.49 -20.20 31.79
C THR A 544 -68.96 -18.86 31.28
N SER A 545 -69.63 -18.39 30.24
CA SER A 545 -69.39 -17.24 29.34
C SER A 545 -69.43 -15.85 29.98
N GLU A 546 -68.68 -14.88 29.44
CA GLU A 546 -69.23 -13.66 28.82
C GLU A 546 -68.16 -12.75 28.17
N ASP A 547 -68.62 -12.04 27.14
CA ASP A 547 -67.95 -11.14 26.18
C ASP A 547 -67.08 -10.02 26.76
N ALA A 548 -66.00 -9.65 26.04
CA ALA A 548 -65.85 -8.30 25.47
C ALA A 548 -64.54 -8.15 24.68
N ALA A 549 -64.68 -7.79 23.40
CA ALA A 549 -63.62 -7.41 22.48
C ALA A 549 -63.08 -6.00 22.74
N ALA A 550 -61.76 -5.81 22.64
CA ALA A 550 -61.15 -4.54 22.21
C ALA A 550 -59.71 -4.78 21.71
N ALA A 551 -59.49 -4.45 20.43
CA ALA A 551 -58.20 -4.48 19.76
C ALA A 551 -57.28 -3.32 20.21
N VAL A 552 -55.99 -3.60 20.38
CA VAL A 552 -54.94 -2.59 20.55
C VAL A 552 -53.83 -2.86 19.53
N GLN A 553 -53.57 -1.87 18.66
CA GLN A 553 -52.55 -1.86 17.63
C GLN A 553 -51.13 -1.74 18.21
N PRO A 554 -50.09 -2.25 17.52
CA PRO A 554 -48.69 -1.95 17.86
C PRO A 554 -48.29 -0.51 17.42
N PRO A 555 -47.30 0.12 18.07
CA PRO A 555 -46.91 1.51 17.85
C PRO A 555 -46.11 1.71 16.53
N PRO A 556 -46.05 2.94 15.98
CA PRO A 556 -45.44 3.22 14.68
C PRO A 556 -43.91 3.38 14.75
N VAL A 557 -43.24 3.00 13.66
CA VAL A 557 -41.79 3.12 13.41
C VAL A 557 -41.42 4.59 13.06
N PRO A 558 -40.31 5.16 13.59
CA PRO A 558 -39.87 6.51 13.22
C PRO A 558 -39.14 6.55 11.86
N PRO A 559 -39.22 7.65 11.08
CA PRO A 559 -38.56 7.79 9.78
C PRO A 559 -37.05 8.13 9.92
N PRO A 560 -36.22 7.84 8.89
CA PRO A 560 -34.79 8.14 8.90
C PRO A 560 -34.50 9.65 8.70
N PRO A 561 -33.38 10.17 9.22
CA PRO A 561 -33.02 11.59 9.12
C PRO A 561 -32.59 11.97 7.68
N SER A 562 -33.07 13.13 7.23
CA SER A 562 -32.75 13.77 5.95
C SER A 562 -31.33 14.34 5.94
N ALA A 563 -30.59 14.09 4.86
CA ALA A 563 -29.36 14.80 4.52
C ALA A 563 -29.69 16.19 3.94
N ALA A 564 -29.11 17.23 4.52
CA ALA A 564 -29.01 18.57 3.93
C ALA A 564 -27.78 19.28 4.52
N ASP A 565 -27.10 20.02 3.64
CA ASP A 565 -25.98 20.95 3.86
C ASP A 565 -24.64 20.29 4.26
N GLU A 566 -23.50 20.56 3.61
CA GLU A 566 -22.97 21.87 3.25
C GLU A 566 -22.21 21.84 1.92
N ALA A 567 -22.33 22.95 1.19
CA ALA A 567 -21.45 23.35 0.11
C ALA A 567 -20.47 24.42 0.62
N GLU A 568 -19.17 24.19 0.48
CA GLU A 568 -18.12 25.17 0.18
C GLU A 568 -16.90 24.46 -0.41
#